data_AF-A0A2W6BCR1-F1
#
_entry.id   AF-A0A2W6BCR1-F1
#
_cell.length_a   1.000
_cell.length_b   1.000
_cell.length_c   1.000
_cell.angle_alpha   90.00
_cell.angle_beta   90.00
_cell.angle_gamma   90.00
#
_symmetry.space_group_name_H-M   'P 1'
#
loop_
_entity.id
_entity.type
_entity.pdbx_description
1 polymer ?
#
loop_
_entity_poly.entity_id
_entity_poly.type
_entity_poly.pdbx_seq_one_letter_code
_entity_poly.pdbx_strand_id
1 'polypeptide(L)'
;MVSALRDLVNEDSEMLICDANALYAAYDKDEPRHKAVVAELKAASREPKLLSPFVLAEVDYFMLTRLGTRAENALLQDVEDGVYELCPMTGSDVAQARALINQYEALEIGLADASIAVLAARHETTRLLTFDERHSRAITPLWGAAFTLLPTDSRG
;
A
#
# COMPACT_ATOMS: atom_id res chain seq x y z
N MET A 1 -1.94 30.19 18.08
CA MET A 1 -2.19 29.03 18.96
C MET A 1 -2.62 27.77 18.21
N VAL A 2 -3.36 27.85 17.09
CA VAL A 2 -3.74 26.66 16.30
C VAL A 2 -2.56 26.04 15.53
N SER A 3 -1.50 26.79 15.17
CA SER A 3 -0.36 26.22 14.44
C SER A 3 0.56 25.34 15.31
N ALA A 4 0.74 25.69 16.58
CA ALA A 4 1.63 24.95 17.50
C ALA A 4 1.09 23.55 17.91
N LEU A 5 -0.20 23.28 17.66
CA LEU A 5 -0.80 21.94 17.83
C LEU A 5 -0.67 21.07 16.58
N ARG A 6 -0.48 21.69 15.40
CA ARG A 6 -0.16 20.98 14.15
C ARG A 6 1.25 20.38 14.22
N ASP A 7 2.19 21.11 14.81
CA ASP A 7 3.57 20.64 14.99
C ASP A 7 3.70 19.52 16.07
N LEU A 8 2.64 19.28 16.87
CA LEU A 8 2.56 18.16 17.81
C LEU A 8 1.99 16.87 17.17
N VAL A 9 1.51 16.95 15.92
CA VAL A 9 1.03 15.81 15.14
C VAL A 9 1.68 15.87 13.76
N ASN A 10 2.74 15.07 13.60
CA ASN A 10 3.51 14.75 12.38
C ASN A 10 4.74 15.60 12.08
N GLU A 11 5.90 15.16 12.57
CA GLU A 11 7.16 15.33 11.83
C GLU A 11 7.54 14.11 10.97
N ASP A 12 6.94 12.94 11.17
CA ASP A 12 6.97 11.82 10.22
C ASP A 12 5.73 10.99 10.54
N SER A 13 4.61 11.20 9.83
CA SER A 13 3.53 10.23 9.91
C SER A 13 4.03 8.99 9.17
N GLU A 14 4.58 8.05 9.94
CA GLU A 14 5.07 6.74 9.51
C GLU A 14 3.89 5.89 9.01
N MET A 15 3.17 6.34 7.97
CA MET A 15 2.09 5.60 7.34
C MET A 15 2.66 4.70 6.26
N LEU A 16 2.17 3.48 6.20
CA LEU A 16 2.58 2.47 5.23
C LEU A 16 1.42 2.22 4.26
N ILE A 17 1.63 2.46 2.96
CA ILE A 17 0.64 2.02 1.96
C ILE A 17 0.91 0.57 1.61
N CYS A 18 -0.11 -0.28 1.66
CA CYS A 18 0.00 -1.70 1.34
C CYS A 18 -0.37 -2.00 -0.12
N ASP A 19 0.44 -2.84 -0.76
CA ASP A 19 0.24 -3.39 -2.10
C ASP A 19 -0.29 -4.84 -2.04
N ALA A 20 -1.02 -5.27 -3.05
CA ALA A 20 -1.62 -6.58 -3.18
C ALA A 20 -0.57 -7.71 -3.14
N ASN A 21 0.57 -7.53 -3.80
CA ASN A 21 1.62 -8.55 -3.82
C ASN A 21 2.21 -8.82 -2.44
N ALA A 22 2.36 -7.77 -1.62
CA ALA A 22 2.93 -7.89 -0.29
C ALA A 22 1.90 -8.43 0.69
N LEU A 23 0.64 -7.97 0.60
CA LEU A 23 -0.45 -8.57 1.36
C LEU A 23 -0.60 -10.05 1.02
N TYR A 24 -0.57 -10.44 -0.24
CA TYR A 24 -0.56 -11.85 -0.64
C TYR A 24 0.55 -12.64 0.07
N ALA A 25 1.78 -12.15 0.02
CA ALA A 25 2.91 -12.78 0.70
C ALA A 25 2.76 -12.86 2.24
N ALA A 26 2.00 -11.95 2.85
CA ALA A 26 1.75 -11.99 4.30
C ALA A 26 0.90 -13.21 4.72
N TYR A 27 -0.01 -13.68 3.85
CA TYR A 27 -0.90 -14.82 4.16
C TYR A 27 -0.40 -16.15 3.56
N ASP A 28 0.34 -16.12 2.46
CA ASP A 28 0.98 -17.30 1.89
C ASP A 28 2.26 -17.63 2.67
N LYS A 29 2.25 -18.70 3.48
CA LYS A 29 3.41 -19.10 4.29
C LYS A 29 4.54 -19.70 3.46
N ASP A 30 4.23 -20.17 2.25
CA ASP A 30 5.19 -20.79 1.34
C ASP A 30 5.79 -19.75 0.38
N GLU A 31 5.25 -18.53 0.34
CA GLU A 31 5.80 -17.42 -0.44
C GLU A 31 7.22 -17.06 0.08
N PRO A 32 8.26 -17.08 -0.77
CA PRO A 32 9.64 -16.82 -0.35
C PRO A 32 9.84 -15.51 0.41
N ARG A 33 9.02 -14.49 0.12
CA ARG A 33 9.11 -13.18 0.78
C ARG A 33 8.26 -13.05 2.06
N HIS A 34 7.50 -14.07 2.44
CA HIS A 34 6.61 -14.08 3.60
C HIS A 34 7.28 -13.52 4.87
N LYS A 35 8.45 -14.06 5.22
CA LYS A 35 9.17 -13.66 6.45
C LYS A 35 9.55 -12.19 6.45
N ALA A 36 9.96 -11.65 5.30
CA ALA A 36 10.38 -10.26 5.18
C ALA A 36 9.17 -9.32 5.34
N VAL A 37 8.05 -9.60 4.67
CA VAL A 37 6.82 -8.80 4.83
C VAL A 37 6.28 -8.87 6.25
N VAL A 38 6.24 -10.05 6.86
CA VAL A 38 5.76 -10.18 8.24
C VAL A 38 6.67 -9.40 9.21
N ALA A 39 7.97 -9.29 8.93
CA ALA A 39 8.87 -8.46 9.73
C ALA A 39 8.54 -6.97 9.59
N GLU A 40 8.30 -6.48 8.37
CA GLU A 40 7.90 -5.08 8.12
C GLU A 40 6.55 -4.75 8.76
N LEU A 41 5.55 -5.61 8.60
CA LEU A 41 4.22 -5.43 9.22
C LEU A 41 4.31 -5.39 10.75
N LYS A 42 5.22 -6.17 11.36
CA LYS A 42 5.48 -6.14 12.80
C LYS A 42 6.21 -4.88 13.24
N ALA A 43 7.20 -4.44 12.46
CA ALA A 43 7.91 -3.18 12.71
C ALA A 43 6.92 -2.01 12.68
N ALA A 44 6.03 -1.99 11.69
CA ALA A 44 4.93 -1.03 11.51
C ALA A 44 3.67 -1.36 12.35
N SER A 45 3.81 -2.07 13.48
CA SER A 45 2.65 -2.52 14.28
C SER A 45 1.85 -1.37 14.91
N ARG A 46 2.49 -0.22 15.14
CA ARG A 46 1.85 1.00 15.70
C ARG A 46 1.48 2.04 14.64
N GLU A 47 1.77 1.72 13.39
CA GLU A 47 1.64 2.61 12.25
C GLU A 47 0.35 2.32 11.46
N PRO A 48 -0.34 3.35 10.96
CA PRO A 48 -1.44 3.14 10.03
C PRO A 48 -0.96 2.41 8.78
N LYS A 49 -1.63 1.31 8.46
CA LYS A 49 -1.40 0.51 7.25
C LYS A 49 -2.56 0.77 6.30
N LEU A 50 -2.36 1.68 5.35
CA LEU A 50 -3.38 2.19 4.47
C LEU A 50 -3.58 1.25 3.28
N LEU A 51 -4.83 0.96 2.96
CA LEU A 51 -5.21 0.02 1.92
C LEU A 51 -6.22 0.66 0.96
N SER A 52 -5.88 0.64 -0.33
CA SER A 52 -6.82 1.01 -1.38
C SER A 52 -7.90 -0.06 -1.56
N PRO A 53 -9.18 0.30 -1.80
CA PRO A 53 -10.23 -0.67 -2.11
C PRO A 53 -9.97 -1.41 -3.43
N PHE A 54 -9.22 -0.81 -4.36
CA PHE A 54 -8.82 -1.48 -5.60
C PHE A 54 -7.76 -2.55 -5.34
N VAL A 55 -6.82 -2.26 -4.43
CA VAL A 55 -5.82 -3.23 -3.98
C VAL A 55 -6.49 -4.36 -3.20
N LEU A 56 -7.43 -4.04 -2.29
CA LEU A 56 -8.20 -5.05 -1.55
C LEU A 56 -8.91 -6.02 -2.50
N ALA A 57 -9.62 -5.50 -3.52
CA ALA A 57 -10.31 -6.34 -4.49
C ALA A 57 -9.35 -7.24 -5.30
N GLU A 58 -8.16 -6.73 -5.64
CA GLU A 58 -7.15 -7.51 -6.35
C GLU A 58 -6.56 -8.62 -5.48
N VAL A 59 -6.17 -8.31 -4.24
CA VAL A 59 -5.62 -9.33 -3.35
C VAL A 59 -6.67 -10.36 -2.94
N ASP A 60 -7.93 -9.95 -2.73
CA ASP A 60 -9.07 -10.86 -2.48
C ASP A 60 -9.20 -11.92 -3.59
N TYR A 61 -9.15 -11.49 -4.85
CA TYR A 61 -9.14 -12.40 -5.99
C TYR A 61 -7.97 -13.39 -5.93
N PHE A 62 -6.77 -12.93 -5.60
CA PHE A 62 -5.61 -13.84 -5.46
C PHE A 62 -5.73 -14.78 -4.26
N MET A 63 -6.25 -14.31 -3.13
CA MET A 63 -6.50 -15.15 -1.95
C MET A 63 -7.45 -16.28 -2.30
N LEU A 64 -8.61 -15.95 -2.87
CA LEU A 64 -9.63 -16.94 -3.22
C LEU A 64 -9.10 -17.96 -4.24
N THR A 65 -8.43 -17.49 -5.30
CA THR A 65 -8.01 -18.35 -6.41
C THR A 65 -6.78 -19.19 -6.11
N ARG A 66 -5.93 -18.80 -5.14
CA ARG A 66 -4.64 -19.49 -4.88
C ARG A 66 -4.51 -20.08 -3.49
N LEU A 67 -5.06 -19.44 -2.46
CA LEU A 67 -4.93 -19.86 -1.06
C LEU A 67 -6.25 -20.39 -0.47
N GLY A 68 -7.36 -20.10 -1.14
CA GLY A 68 -8.71 -20.51 -0.78
C GLY A 68 -9.36 -19.62 0.27
N THR A 69 -10.64 -19.90 0.50
CA THR A 69 -11.57 -19.07 1.31
C THR A 69 -11.11 -18.84 2.76
N ARG A 70 -10.26 -19.70 3.33
CA ARG A 70 -9.75 -19.47 4.68
C ARG A 70 -8.79 -18.29 4.74
N ALA A 71 -7.90 -18.14 3.75
CA ALA A 71 -6.96 -17.02 3.69
C ALA A 71 -7.69 -15.72 3.33
N GLU A 72 -8.63 -15.79 2.39
CA GLU A 72 -9.55 -14.70 2.04
C GLU A 72 -10.26 -14.14 3.28
N ASN A 73 -10.95 -14.98 4.06
CA ASN A 73 -11.63 -14.53 5.28
C ASN A 73 -10.67 -13.96 6.33
N ALA A 74 -9.43 -14.46 6.43
CA ALA A 74 -8.45 -13.92 7.36
C ALA A 74 -8.04 -12.49 6.98
N LEU A 75 -7.80 -12.23 5.69
CA LEU A 75 -7.55 -10.87 5.20
C LEU A 75 -8.73 -9.94 5.46
N LEU A 76 -9.95 -10.38 5.16
CA LEU A 76 -11.15 -9.56 5.35
C LEU A 76 -11.41 -9.26 6.84
N GLN A 77 -11.15 -10.22 7.73
CA GLN A 77 -11.21 -9.99 9.18
C GLN A 77 -10.18 -8.96 9.62
N ASP A 78 -8.95 -9.02 9.11
CA ASP A 78 -7.91 -8.03 9.43
C ASP A 78 -8.30 -6.61 8.95
N VAL A 79 -9.04 -6.48 7.85
CA VAL A 79 -9.62 -5.20 7.42
C VAL A 79 -10.75 -4.76 8.35
N GLU A 80 -11.67 -5.67 8.73
CA GLU A 80 -12.77 -5.39 9.66
C GLU A 80 -12.25 -4.92 11.04
N ASP A 81 -11.19 -5.57 11.52
CA ASP A 81 -10.57 -5.30 12.82
C ASP A 81 -9.68 -4.05 12.80
N GLY A 82 -9.49 -3.42 11.63
CA GLY A 82 -8.69 -2.21 11.47
C GLY A 82 -7.17 -2.45 11.48
N VAL A 83 -6.71 -3.68 11.26
CA VAL A 83 -5.29 -3.97 11.01
C VAL A 83 -4.84 -3.28 9.73
N TYR A 84 -5.67 -3.30 8.68
CA TYR A 84 -5.51 -2.49 7.48
C TYR A 84 -6.64 -1.48 7.37
N GLU A 85 -6.30 -0.19 7.26
CA GLU A 85 -7.26 0.88 7.12
C GLU A 85 -7.69 1.00 5.66
N LEU A 86 -8.95 0.63 5.38
CA LEU A 86 -9.52 0.76 4.04
C LEU A 86 -9.83 2.23 3.73
N CYS A 87 -9.01 2.85 2.88
CA CYS A 87 -9.15 4.26 2.55
C CYS A 87 -10.27 4.51 1.52
N PRO A 88 -11.12 5.54 1.68
CA PRO A 88 -12.11 5.88 0.67
C PRO A 88 -11.46 6.40 -0.62
N MET A 89 -12.04 6.09 -1.77
CA MET A 89 -11.64 6.59 -3.07
C MET A 89 -12.83 7.27 -3.77
N THR A 90 -12.60 8.48 -4.26
CA THR A 90 -13.59 9.32 -4.93
C THR A 90 -13.41 9.30 -6.45
N GLY A 91 -14.37 9.86 -7.19
CA GLY A 91 -14.21 10.05 -8.64
C GLY A 91 -13.02 10.93 -9.02
N SER A 92 -12.63 11.89 -8.16
CA SER A 92 -11.43 12.70 -8.38
C SER A 92 -10.15 11.87 -8.29
N ASP A 93 -10.13 10.92 -7.35
CA ASP A 93 -8.98 10.03 -7.18
C ASP A 93 -8.83 9.07 -8.36
N VAL A 94 -9.96 8.57 -8.88
CA VAL A 94 -9.97 7.77 -10.12
C VAL A 94 -9.49 8.61 -11.31
N ALA A 95 -9.86 9.89 -11.39
CA ALA A 95 -9.36 10.76 -12.45
C ALA A 95 -7.85 10.98 -12.37
N GLN A 96 -7.29 11.13 -11.17
CA GLN A 96 -5.84 11.21 -10.95
C GLN A 96 -5.13 9.89 -11.26
N ALA A 97 -5.68 8.76 -10.82
CA ALA A 97 -5.15 7.43 -11.14
C ALA A 97 -5.14 7.20 -12.66
N ARG A 98 -6.20 7.59 -13.38
CA ARG A 98 -6.26 7.54 -14.85
C ARG A 98 -5.18 8.41 -15.51
N ALA A 99 -4.89 9.59 -14.94
CA ALA A 99 -3.81 10.43 -15.46
C ALA A 99 -2.43 9.75 -15.31
N LEU A 100 -2.18 9.09 -14.18
CA LEU A 100 -0.97 8.29 -13.97
C LEU A 100 -0.89 7.10 -14.95
N ILE A 101 -1.99 6.36 -15.13
CA ILE A 101 -2.05 5.24 -16.08
C ILE A 101 -1.69 5.73 -17.50
N ASN A 102 -2.23 6.87 -17.92
CA ASN A 102 -1.90 7.45 -19.22
C ASN A 102 -0.43 7.92 -19.31
N GLN A 103 0.10 8.50 -18.23
CA GLN A 103 1.49 8.96 -18.16
C GLN A 103 2.48 7.79 -18.24
N TYR A 104 2.14 6.67 -17.63
CA TYR A 104 2.96 5.45 -17.56
C TYR A 104 2.38 4.31 -18.40
N GLU A 105 1.76 4.64 -19.56
CA GLU A 105 1.05 3.67 -20.42
C GLU A 105 1.93 2.46 -20.78
N ALA A 106 3.20 2.68 -21.10
CA ALA A 106 4.15 1.63 -21.46
C ALA A 106 4.49 0.65 -20.31
N LEU A 107 4.16 1.00 -19.06
CA LEU A 107 4.34 0.14 -17.89
C LEU A 107 3.06 -0.63 -17.54
N GLU A 108 1.92 -0.29 -18.13
CA GLU A 108 0.65 -1.00 -17.90
C GLU A 108 0.26 -1.14 -16.41
N ILE A 109 0.57 -0.11 -15.59
CA ILE A 109 0.45 -0.16 -14.11
C ILE A 109 -0.97 -0.46 -13.58
N GLY A 110 -2.02 -0.21 -14.38
CA GLY A 110 -3.39 -0.46 -13.96
C GLY A 110 -3.88 0.42 -12.79
N LEU A 111 -5.11 0.16 -12.33
CA LEU A 111 -5.81 0.99 -11.34
C LEU A 111 -5.33 0.75 -9.91
N ALA A 112 -4.96 -0.49 -9.56
CA ALA A 112 -4.47 -0.82 -8.23
C ALA A 112 -3.18 -0.04 -7.92
N ASP A 113 -2.13 -0.18 -8.75
CA ASP A 113 -0.86 0.53 -8.59
C ASP A 113 -1.04 2.05 -8.66
N ALA A 114 -1.84 2.55 -9.62
CA ALA A 114 -2.09 3.98 -9.72
C ALA A 114 -2.81 4.53 -8.48
N SER A 115 -3.68 3.75 -7.85
CA SER A 115 -4.35 4.14 -6.60
C SER A 115 -3.41 4.22 -5.41
N ILE A 116 -2.36 3.39 -5.36
CA ILE A 116 -1.30 3.45 -4.34
C ILE A 116 -0.61 4.82 -4.41
N ALA A 117 -0.21 5.25 -5.60
CA ALA A 117 0.45 6.55 -5.78
C ALA A 117 -0.47 7.74 -5.40
N VAL A 118 -1.78 7.65 -5.69
CA VAL A 118 -2.76 8.67 -5.28
C VAL A 118 -2.94 8.70 -3.76
N LEU A 119 -3.05 7.54 -3.09
CA LEU A 119 -3.13 7.48 -1.63
C LEU A 119 -1.85 7.98 -0.97
N ALA A 120 -0.68 7.57 -1.48
CA ALA A 120 0.60 8.03 -0.98
C ALA A 120 0.72 9.56 -1.04
N ALA A 121 0.22 10.17 -2.12
CA ALA A 121 0.13 11.62 -2.25
C ALA A 121 -0.83 12.28 -1.26
N ARG A 122 -2.03 11.72 -1.09
CA ARG A 122 -3.04 12.25 -0.16
C ARG A 122 -2.56 12.24 1.30
N HIS A 123 -1.82 11.20 1.66
CA HIS A 123 -1.36 10.98 3.03
C HIS A 123 0.07 11.47 3.27
N GLU A 124 0.68 12.13 2.28
CA GLU A 124 2.06 12.64 2.36
C GLU A 124 3.02 11.56 2.91
N THR A 125 2.93 10.34 2.36
CA THR A 125 3.88 9.24 2.64
C THR A 125 4.59 8.78 1.37
N THR A 126 5.82 8.32 1.53
CA THR A 126 6.60 7.66 0.47
C THR A 126 6.83 6.18 0.77
N ARG A 127 6.36 5.66 1.91
CA ARG A 127 6.60 4.28 2.32
C ARG A 127 5.55 3.34 1.74
N LEU A 128 6.01 2.42 0.90
CA LEU A 128 5.16 1.40 0.27
C LEU A 128 5.61 0.03 0.74
N LEU A 129 4.68 -0.81 1.17
CA LEU A 129 4.91 -2.24 1.38
C LEU A 129 4.63 -2.95 0.05
N THR A 130 5.66 -3.17 -0.75
CA THR A 130 5.58 -3.73 -2.09
C THR A 130 6.91 -4.38 -2.49
N PHE A 131 6.83 -5.36 -3.38
CA PHE A 131 8.01 -5.89 -4.07
C PHE A 131 8.02 -5.59 -5.58
N ASP A 132 7.03 -4.85 -6.09
CA ASP A 132 7.04 -4.39 -7.47
C ASP A 132 7.94 -3.16 -7.59
N GLU A 133 9.24 -3.43 -7.60
CA GLU A 133 10.24 -2.38 -7.78
C GLU A 133 10.19 -1.76 -9.18
N ARG A 134 9.73 -2.50 -10.18
CA ARG A 134 9.71 -2.01 -11.56
C ARG A 134 8.70 -0.88 -11.72
N HIS A 135 7.46 -1.09 -11.29
CA HIS A 135 6.42 -0.08 -11.37
C HIS A 135 6.67 1.02 -10.34
N SER A 136 6.91 0.65 -9.09
CA SER A 136 7.03 1.62 -8.00
C SER A 136 8.23 2.56 -8.16
N ARG A 137 9.37 2.09 -8.68
CA ARG A 137 10.54 2.98 -8.89
C ARG A 137 10.40 3.85 -10.15
N ALA A 138 9.52 3.49 -11.08
CA ALA A 138 9.30 4.29 -12.28
C ALA A 138 8.33 5.47 -12.03
N ILE A 139 7.38 5.30 -11.11
CA ILE A 139 6.43 6.34 -10.75
C ILE A 139 7.10 7.35 -9.83
N THR A 140 7.18 8.61 -10.27
CA THR A 140 7.55 9.72 -9.38
C THR A 140 6.40 10.02 -8.41
N PRO A 141 6.63 10.05 -7.07
CA PRO A 141 5.58 10.42 -6.12
C PRO A 141 5.04 11.82 -6.43
N LEU A 142 3.73 12.02 -6.28
CA LEU A 142 3.10 13.31 -6.60
C LEU A 142 3.46 14.45 -5.63
N TRP A 143 4.13 14.13 -4.52
CA TRP A 143 4.46 15.08 -3.45
C TRP A 143 5.90 14.98 -2.94
N GLY A 144 6.65 13.94 -3.33
CA GLY A 144 7.97 13.59 -2.77
C GLY A 144 8.97 13.18 -3.86
N ALA A 145 10.23 12.95 -3.47
CA ALA A 145 11.32 12.68 -4.41
C ALA A 145 11.30 11.26 -4.99
N ALA A 146 11.08 10.25 -4.15
CA ALA A 146 11.02 8.83 -4.52
C ALA A 146 10.26 8.02 -3.46
N PHE A 147 9.72 6.87 -3.85
CA PHE A 147 9.15 5.92 -2.89
C PHE A 147 10.25 5.14 -2.15
N THR A 148 10.02 4.88 -0.86
CA THR A 148 10.77 3.91 -0.05
C THR A 148 10.02 2.59 -0.10
N LEU A 149 10.62 1.57 -0.70
CA LEU A 149 9.97 0.29 -0.94
C LEU A 149 10.36 -0.71 0.14
N LEU A 150 9.44 -1.09 1.02
CA LEU A 150 9.67 -2.10 2.05
C LEU A 150 9.22 -3.48 1.54
N PRO A 151 10.03 -4.53 1.72
CA PRO A 151 11.25 -4.60 2.53
C PRO A 151 12.57 -4.28 1.79
N THR A 152 12.57 -3.99 0.49
CA THR A 152 13.83 -3.82 -0.28
C THR A 152 14.74 -2.73 0.28
N ASP A 153 14.16 -1.59 0.66
CA ASP A 153 14.84 -0.40 1.14
C ASP A 153 14.89 -0.35 2.69
N SER A 154 14.56 -1.45 3.37
CA SER A 154 14.59 -1.53 4.83
C SER A 154 15.99 -1.24 5.36
N ARG A 155 16.09 -0.33 6.33
CA ARG A 155 17.34 -0.07 7.04
C ARG A 155 17.58 -1.24 8.00
N GLY A 156 18.60 -2.04 7.69
CA GLY A 156 19.05 -3.15 8.56
C GLY A 156 19.63 -2.68 9.89
#